data_AF-A0A916LUL1-F1
#
_entry.id   AF-A0A916LUL1-F1
#
_cell.length_a   1.000
_cell.length_b   1.000
_cell.length_c   1.000
_cell.angle_alpha   90.00
_cell.angle_beta   90.00
_cell.angle_gamma   90.00
#
_symmetry.space_group_name_H-M   'P 1'
#
loop_
_entity.id
_entity.type
_entity.pdbx_description
1 polymer ?
#
loop_
_entity_poly.entity_id
_entity_poly.type
_entity_poly.pdbx_seq_one_letter_code
_entity_poly.pdbx_strand_id
1 'polypeptide(L)'
;MPLSARSTTASWVLQIITALVLFQTLFFKFTGAEESRYIFETLGLEPAGRIGSGLAELGAVILLLIPRTVALGALLSLAVISGAIASHLTRLGIVVKDDGGLLFGLALLVFCNSTAILAIRRGQIPMFGRLFSAGSSI
;
A
#
# COMPACT_ATOMS: atom_id res chain seq x y z
N MET A 1 8.41 11.09 20.62
CA MET A 1 9.82 10.67 20.73
C MET A 1 10.37 10.44 19.32
N PRO A 2 11.57 10.94 19.00
CA PRO A 2 12.23 10.63 17.73
C PRO A 2 12.51 9.12 17.62
N LEU A 3 12.43 8.57 16.41
CA LEU A 3 12.76 7.17 16.18
C LEU A 3 14.26 6.93 16.37
N SER A 4 14.65 5.73 16.82
CA SER A 4 16.05 5.32 16.79
C SER A 4 16.56 5.25 15.34
N ALA A 5 17.89 5.35 15.15
CA ALA A 5 18.50 5.20 13.83
C ALA A 5 18.14 3.84 13.20
N ARG A 6 18.19 2.75 13.99
CA ARG A 6 17.82 1.39 13.54
C ARG A 6 16.36 1.31 13.08
N SER A 7 15.43 1.87 13.85
CA SER A 7 14.00 1.89 13.50
C SER A 7 13.74 2.73 12.25
N THR A 8 14.49 3.82 12.09
CA THR A 8 14.41 4.68 10.90
C THR A 8 14.88 3.95 9.65
N THR A 9 16.04 3.28 9.72
CA THR A 9 16.57 2.48 8.61
C THR A 9 15.64 1.32 8.27
N ALA A 10 15.17 0.54 9.26
CA ALA A 10 14.23 -0.54 9.03
C ALA A 10 12.94 -0.05 8.36
N SER A 11 12.39 1.07 8.83
CA SER A 11 11.22 1.68 8.21
C SER A 11 11.47 2.11 6.77
N TRP A 12 12.65 2.65 6.45
CA TRP A 12 12.99 3.03 5.08
C TRP A 12 13.12 1.83 4.14
N VAL A 13 13.75 0.75 4.59
CA VAL A 13 13.83 -0.48 3.80
C VAL A 13 12.42 -0.98 3.45
N LEU A 14 11.53 -1.03 4.42
CA LEU A 14 10.12 -1.42 4.20
C LEU A 14 9.40 -0.44 3.24
N GLN A 15 9.58 0.88 3.42
CA GLN A 15 8.99 1.90 2.55
C GLN A 15 9.43 1.71 1.09
N ILE A 16 10.73 1.51 0.86
CA ILE A 16 11.28 1.35 -0.49
C ILE A 16 10.76 0.06 -1.14
N ILE A 17 10.76 -1.07 -0.41
CA ILE A 17 10.22 -2.32 -0.94
C ILE A 17 8.75 -2.16 -1.32
N THR A 18 7.93 -1.61 -0.42
CA THR A 18 6.50 -1.39 -0.69
C THR A 18 6.30 -0.43 -1.86
N ALA A 19 7.02 0.69 -1.89
CA ALA A 19 6.90 1.68 -2.95
C ALA A 19 7.31 1.12 -4.31
N LEU A 20 8.36 0.30 -4.39
CA LEU A 20 8.79 -0.33 -5.63
C LEU A 20 7.75 -1.32 -6.16
N VAL A 21 7.20 -2.17 -5.29
CA VAL A 21 6.16 -3.13 -5.69
C VAL A 21 4.92 -2.40 -6.19
N LEU A 22 4.42 -1.41 -5.44
CA LEU A 22 3.26 -0.61 -5.87
C LEU A 22 3.55 0.22 -7.12
N PHE A 23 4.76 0.76 -7.27
CA PHE A 23 5.13 1.51 -8.47
C PHE A 23 5.17 0.61 -9.71
N GLN A 24 5.68 -0.62 -9.56
CA GLN A 24 5.69 -1.59 -10.64
C GLN A 24 4.26 -1.97 -11.08
N THR A 25 3.29 -2.09 -10.16
CA THR A 25 1.89 -2.38 -10.53
C THR A 25 1.26 -1.26 -11.37
N LEU A 26 1.68 -0.01 -11.18
CA LEU A 26 1.21 1.13 -11.96
C LEU A 26 1.46 0.97 -13.46
N PHE A 27 2.61 0.41 -13.84
CA PHE A 27 2.93 0.20 -15.25
C PHE A 27 1.86 -0.68 -15.91
N PHE A 28 1.56 -1.84 -15.32
CA PHE A 28 0.55 -2.77 -15.84
C PHE A 28 -0.85 -2.14 -15.84
N LYS A 29 -1.18 -1.41 -14.77
CA LYS A 29 -2.49 -0.75 -14.64
C LYS A 29 -2.67 0.38 -15.63
N PHE A 30 -1.71 1.28 -15.83
CA PHE A 30 -1.91 2.43 -16.71
C PHE A 30 -1.71 2.11 -18.19
N THR A 31 -0.84 1.15 -18.52
CA THR A 31 -0.73 0.64 -19.91
C THR A 31 -1.92 -0.22 -20.31
N GLY A 32 -2.68 -0.73 -19.34
CA GLY A 32 -3.78 -1.66 -19.60
C GLY A 32 -3.26 -3.00 -20.12
N ALA A 33 -2.19 -3.50 -19.53
CA ALA A 33 -1.66 -4.83 -19.82
C ALA A 33 -2.77 -5.89 -19.70
N GLU A 34 -2.71 -6.93 -20.53
CA GLU A 34 -3.76 -7.97 -20.64
C GLU A 34 -4.16 -8.55 -19.28
N GLU A 35 -3.17 -8.89 -18.45
CA GLU A 35 -3.39 -9.46 -17.13
C GLU A 35 -4.07 -8.48 -16.17
N SER A 36 -3.72 -7.19 -16.25
CA SER A 36 -4.40 -6.16 -15.46
C SER A 36 -5.84 -5.96 -15.91
N ARG A 37 -6.12 -5.91 -17.22
CA ARG A 37 -7.49 -5.83 -17.74
C ARG A 37 -8.31 -7.05 -17.32
N TYR A 38 -7.75 -8.25 -17.46
CA TYR A 38 -8.41 -9.49 -17.05
C TYR A 38 -8.84 -9.47 -15.58
N ILE A 39 -7.96 -9.02 -14.67
CA ILE A 39 -8.29 -8.91 -13.24
C ILE A 39 -9.48 -7.96 -13.04
N PHE A 40 -9.43 -6.75 -13.59
CA PHE A 40 -10.47 -5.76 -13.35
C PHE A 40 -11.78 -6.06 -14.10
N GLU A 41 -11.74 -6.73 -15.26
CA GLU A 41 -12.92 -7.25 -15.95
C GLU A 41 -13.59 -8.36 -15.14
N THR A 42 -12.80 -9.30 -14.60
CA THR A 42 -13.31 -10.37 -13.73
C THR A 42 -13.98 -9.82 -12.47
N LEU A 43 -13.49 -8.70 -11.96
CA LEU A 43 -14.10 -8.00 -10.82
C LEU A 43 -15.30 -7.12 -11.21
N GLY A 44 -15.58 -6.92 -12.50
CA GLY A 44 -16.62 -6.00 -12.98
C GLY A 44 -16.30 -4.53 -12.72
N LEU A 45 -15.02 -4.20 -12.58
CA LEU A 45 -14.52 -2.86 -12.23
C LEU A 45 -13.70 -2.20 -13.35
N GLU A 46 -13.48 -2.87 -14.48
CA GLU A 46 -12.78 -2.27 -15.63
C GLU A 46 -13.63 -1.19 -16.31
N PRO A 47 -13.07 -0.03 -16.72
CA PRO A 47 -11.70 0.46 -16.49
C PRO A 47 -11.55 1.30 -15.21
N ALA A 48 -12.67 1.70 -14.60
CA ALA A 48 -12.68 2.68 -13.53
C ALA A 48 -11.90 2.22 -12.29
N GLY A 49 -12.05 0.96 -11.87
CA GLY A 49 -11.31 0.36 -10.76
C GLY A 49 -9.83 0.17 -11.07
N ARG A 50 -9.46 -0.15 -12.31
CA ARG A 50 -8.05 -0.26 -12.72
C ARG A 50 -7.35 1.08 -12.60
N ILE A 51 -7.92 2.11 -13.23
CA ILE A 51 -7.35 3.47 -13.19
C ILE A 51 -7.43 4.06 -11.79
N GLY A 52 -8.58 3.92 -11.11
CA GLY A 52 -8.79 4.44 -9.76
C GLY A 52 -7.84 3.84 -8.73
N SER A 53 -7.67 2.50 -8.74
CA SER A 53 -6.69 1.85 -7.86
C SER A 53 -5.25 2.22 -8.22
N GLY A 54 -4.93 2.38 -9.52
CA GLY A 54 -3.62 2.88 -9.95
C GLY A 54 -3.31 4.29 -9.42
N LEU A 55 -4.29 5.20 -9.45
CA LEU A 55 -4.13 6.54 -8.88
C LEU A 55 -3.94 6.49 -7.35
N ALA A 56 -4.69 5.63 -6.66
CA ALA A 56 -4.52 5.42 -5.22
C ALA A 56 -3.13 4.85 -4.87
N GLU A 57 -2.63 3.90 -5.65
CA GLU A 57 -1.28 3.32 -5.50
C GLU A 57 -0.19 4.37 -5.76
N LEU A 58 -0.35 5.20 -6.79
CA LEU A 58 0.58 6.30 -7.05
C LEU A 58 0.63 7.28 -5.88
N GLY A 59 -0.53 7.64 -5.33
CA GLY A 59 -0.62 8.45 -4.11
C GLY A 59 0.10 7.78 -2.94
N ALA A 60 -0.08 6.47 -2.74
CA ALA A 60 0.57 5.73 -1.68
C ALA A 60 2.10 5.72 -1.83
N VAL A 61 2.62 5.49 -3.04
CA VAL A 61 4.05 5.57 -3.36
C VAL A 61 4.63 6.92 -2.99
N ILE A 62 4.01 8.01 -3.44
CA ILE A 62 4.49 9.38 -3.16
C ILE A 62 4.50 9.63 -1.64
N LEU A 63 3.42 9.29 -0.95
CA LEU A 63 3.29 9.51 0.50
C LEU A 63 4.28 8.67 1.31
N LEU A 64 4.59 7.45 0.87
CA LEU A 64 5.59 6.58 1.49
C LEU A 64 7.00 7.14 1.38
N LEU A 65 7.32 7.89 0.32
CA LEU A 65 8.68 8.42 0.10
C LEU A 65 8.92 9.77 0.77
N ILE A 66 7.87 10.47 1.19
CA ILE A 66 7.98 11.74 1.92
C ILE A 66 7.97 11.45 3.43
N PRO A 67 9.07 11.73 4.18
CA PRO A 67 9.23 11.29 5.57
C PRO A 67 8.14 11.74 6.56
N ARG A 68 7.44 12.84 6.24
CA ARG A 68 6.36 13.41 7.05
C ARG A 68 4.99 12.74 6.81
N THR A 69 4.84 12.01 5.71
CA THR A 69 3.56 11.40 5.30
C THR A 69 3.59 9.88 5.25
N VAL A 70 4.67 9.25 5.72
CA VAL A 70 4.87 7.80 5.67
C VAL A 70 3.70 7.02 6.25
N ALA A 71 3.16 7.46 7.40
CA ALA A 71 1.99 6.80 8.00
C ALA A 71 0.73 6.90 7.11
N LEU A 72 0.52 8.02 6.42
CA LEU A 72 -0.59 8.16 5.46
C LEU A 72 -0.39 7.25 4.24
N GLY A 73 0.83 7.18 3.71
CA GLY A 73 1.17 6.30 2.59
C GLY A 73 0.98 4.82 2.95
N ALA A 74 1.38 4.42 4.15
CA ALA A 74 1.20 3.05 4.62
C ALA A 74 -0.28 2.70 4.90
N LEU A 75 -1.08 3.64 5.43
CA LEU A 75 -2.54 3.46 5.57
C LEU A 75 -3.22 3.29 4.21
N LEU A 76 -2.89 4.14 3.24
CA LEU A 76 -3.44 4.05 1.89
C LEU A 76 -3.03 2.74 1.20
N SER A 77 -1.76 2.35 1.35
CA SER A 77 -1.25 1.06 0.86
C SER A 77 -2.04 -0.11 1.44
N LEU A 78 -2.29 -0.11 2.76
CA LEU A 78 -3.10 -1.14 3.42
C LEU A 78 -4.53 -1.19 2.89
N ALA A 79 -5.17 -0.04 2.71
CA ALA A 79 -6.54 0.03 2.21
C ALA A 79 -6.64 -0.59 0.81
N VAL A 80 -5.75 -0.19 -0.11
CA VAL A 80 -5.74 -0.71 -1.48
C VAL A 80 -5.40 -2.20 -1.51
N ILE A 81 -4.33 -2.62 -0.82
CA ILE A 81 -3.86 -3.99 -0.90
C ILE A 81 -4.80 -4.98 -0.19
N SER A 82 -5.54 -4.53 0.82
CA SER A 82 -6.60 -5.33 1.43
C SER A 82 -7.71 -5.63 0.44
N GLY A 83 -8.07 -4.66 -0.42
CA GLY A 83 -9.01 -4.88 -1.52
C GLY A 83 -8.50 -5.91 -2.54
N ALA A 84 -7.21 -5.85 -2.86
CA ALA A 84 -6.57 -6.85 -3.74
C ALA A 84 -6.58 -8.26 -3.12
N ILE A 85 -6.19 -8.40 -1.85
CA ILE A 85 -6.21 -9.67 -1.12
C ILE A 85 -7.63 -10.23 -1.06
N ALA A 86 -8.62 -9.41 -0.70
CA ALA A 86 -10.02 -9.84 -0.65
C ALA A 86 -10.51 -10.30 -2.04
N SER A 87 -10.11 -9.63 -3.11
CA SER A 87 -10.43 -10.02 -4.49
C SER A 87 -9.83 -11.39 -4.86
N HIS A 88 -8.58 -11.65 -4.47
CA HIS A 88 -7.95 -12.97 -4.62
C HIS A 88 -8.68 -14.06 -3.85
N LEU A 89 -9.06 -13.80 -2.60
CA LEU A 89 -9.72 -14.80 -1.75
C LEU A 89 -11.17 -15.08 -2.14
N THR A 90 -11.81 -14.22 -2.93
CA THR A 90 -13.25 -14.32 -3.24
C THR A 90 -13.59 -14.53 -4.72
N ARG A 91 -12.83 -13.95 -5.65
CA ARG A 91 -13.20 -13.90 -7.07
C ARG A 91 -12.10 -14.38 -8.02
N LEU A 92 -10.83 -14.07 -7.73
CA LEU A 92 -9.72 -14.35 -8.65
C LEU A 92 -9.04 -15.70 -8.37
N GLY A 93 -8.98 -16.12 -7.10
CA GLY A 93 -8.13 -17.23 -6.68
C GLY A 93 -6.70 -16.78 -6.39
N ILE A 94 -5.86 -17.71 -5.90
CA ILE A 94 -4.46 -17.43 -5.54
C ILE A 94 -3.59 -17.27 -6.79
N VAL A 95 -3.81 -18.13 -7.80
CA VAL A 95 -3.09 -18.12 -9.08
C VAL A 95 -3.96 -17.44 -10.12
N VAL A 96 -3.41 -16.45 -10.82
CA VAL A 96 -4.08 -15.71 -11.89
C VAL A 96 -3.23 -15.87 -13.14
N LYS A 97 -3.83 -16.26 -14.28
CA LYS A 97 -3.13 -16.36 -15.58
C LYS A 97 -1.79 -17.14 -15.51
N ASP A 98 -1.78 -18.23 -14.75
CA ASP A 98 -0.60 -19.09 -14.53
C ASP A 98 0.62 -18.37 -13.89
N ASP A 99 0.40 -17.26 -13.17
CA ASP A 99 1.45 -16.49 -12.47
C ASP A 99 2.12 -17.20 -11.27
N GLY A 100 1.71 -18.44 -10.98
CA GLY A 100 2.21 -19.22 -9.84
C GLY A 100 1.89 -18.63 -8.46
N GLY A 101 0.94 -17.68 -8.36
CA GLY A 101 0.59 -16.99 -7.12
C GLY A 101 1.44 -15.77 -6.80
N LEU A 102 2.21 -15.28 -7.77
CA LEU A 102 3.08 -14.11 -7.64
C LEU A 102 2.29 -12.87 -7.17
N LEU A 103 1.18 -12.56 -7.81
CA LEU A 103 0.39 -11.35 -7.49
C LEU A 103 -0.15 -11.39 -6.05
N PHE A 104 -0.64 -12.56 -5.62
CA PHE A 104 -1.10 -12.75 -4.26
C PHE A 104 0.05 -12.63 -3.24
N GLY A 105 1.20 -13.24 -3.54
CA GLY A 105 2.40 -13.14 -2.70
C GLY A 105 2.90 -11.70 -2.53
N LEU A 106 2.93 -10.92 -3.62
CA LEU A 106 3.27 -9.50 -3.58
C LEU A 106 2.25 -8.69 -2.77
N ALA A 107 0.96 -9.03 -2.87
CA ALA A 107 -0.08 -8.40 -2.06
C ALA A 107 0.12 -8.64 -0.56
N LEU A 108 0.45 -9.86 -0.15
CA LEU A 108 0.78 -10.17 1.24
C LEU A 108 2.05 -9.46 1.71
N LEU A 109 3.09 -9.39 0.87
CA LEU A 109 4.33 -8.66 1.17
C LEU A 109 4.04 -7.17 1.46
N VAL A 110 3.28 -6.51 0.59
CA VAL A 110 2.91 -5.10 0.76
C VAL A 110 2.03 -4.90 2.00
N PHE A 111 1.11 -5.83 2.28
CA PHE A 111 0.27 -5.79 3.48
C PHE A 111 1.11 -5.87 4.76
N CYS A 112 2.01 -6.85 4.85
CA CYS A 112 2.90 -7.05 6.00
C CYS A 112 3.85 -5.85 6.19
N ASN A 113 4.48 -5.37 5.11
CA ASN A 113 5.37 -4.22 5.16
C ASN A 113 4.64 -2.96 5.59
N SER A 114 3.45 -2.68 5.01
CA SER A 114 2.66 -1.49 5.37
C SER A 114 2.22 -1.53 6.84
N THR A 115 1.83 -2.70 7.34
CA THR A 115 1.52 -2.91 8.77
C THR A 115 2.73 -2.64 9.65
N ALA A 116 3.90 -3.18 9.30
CA ALA A 116 5.14 -2.96 10.03
C ALA A 116 5.58 -1.49 10.00
N ILE A 117 5.43 -0.80 8.87
CA ILE A 117 5.70 0.63 8.73
C ILE A 117 4.80 1.42 9.69
N LEU A 118 3.50 1.11 9.76
CA LEU A 118 2.60 1.77 10.70
C LEU A 118 2.96 1.50 12.16
N ALA A 119 3.35 0.28 12.50
CA ALA A 119 3.80 -0.05 13.85
C ALA A 119 5.03 0.76 14.26
N ILE A 120 5.99 0.94 13.35
CA ILE A 120 7.22 1.73 13.58
C ILE A 120 6.91 3.23 13.61
N ARG A 121 6.10 3.73 12.65
CA ARG A 121 5.79 5.16 12.44
C ARG A 121 4.51 5.60 13.15
N ARG A 122 3.99 4.83 14.11
CA ARG A 122 2.69 5.07 14.78
C ARG A 122 2.51 6.47 15.37
N GLY A 123 3.60 7.13 15.76
CA GLY A 123 3.59 8.52 16.24
C GLY A 123 3.24 9.57 15.18
N GLN A 124 3.25 9.21 13.89
CA GLN A 124 2.84 10.07 12.78
C GLN A 124 1.36 9.88 12.39
N ILE A 125 0.63 8.98 13.06
CA ILE A 125 -0.78 8.72 12.74
C ILE A 125 -1.62 9.96 13.12
N PRO A 126 -2.37 10.56 12.17
CA PRO A 126 -3.08 11.82 12.38
C PRO A 126 -4.04 11.84 13.57
N MET A 127 -4.63 10.70 13.94
CA MET A 127 -5.56 10.57 15.07
C MET A 127 -4.94 10.96 16.43
N PHE A 128 -3.62 10.79 16.61
CA PHE A 128 -2.95 11.07 17.88
C PHE A 128 -2.29 12.45 17.96
N GLY A 129 -2.26 13.21 16.87
CA GLY A 129 -1.65 14.55 16.82
C GLY A 129 -2.41 15.62 17.62
N ARG A 130 -3.69 15.39 17.94
CA ARG A 130 -4.53 16.36 18.68
C ARG A 130 -4.61 16.10 20.18
N LEU A 131 -4.37 14.87 20.64
CA LEU A 131 -4.52 14.54 22.06
C LEU A 131 -3.35 15.03 22.92
N PHE A 132 -2.15 15.18 22.34
CA PHE A 132 -0.97 15.67 23.05
C PHE A 132 -0.73 17.18 22.90
N SER A 133 -1.50 17.89 22.07
CA SER A 133 -1.40 19.35 21.93
C SER A 133 -2.31 20.11 22.90
N ALA A 134 -3.26 19.43 23.57
CA ALA A 134 -4.22 20.05 24.48
C ALA A 134 -3.77 20.01 25.96
N GLY A 135 -2.60 19.44 26.27
CA GLY A 135 -2.13 19.24 27.65
C GLY A 135 -1.00 20.18 28.11
N SER A 136 -0.56 21.14 27.28
CA SER A 136 0.57 22.03 27.61
C SER A 136 0.18 23.50 27.79
N SER A 137 -1.08 23.74 28.15
CA SER A 137 -1.60 25.07 28.47
C SER A 137 -2.41 25.03 29.74
N ILE A 138 -1.77 24.65 30.85
CA ILE A 138 -2.13 25.00 32.24
C ILE A 138 -0.83 25.20 33.01
#